data_AF-A0A974DA05-F1
#
_entry.id   AF-A0A974DA05-F1
#
_cell.length_a   1.000
_cell.length_b   1.000
_cell.length_c   1.000
_cell.angle_alpha   90.00
_cell.angle_beta   90.00
_cell.angle_gamma   90.00
#
_symmetry.space_group_name_H-M   'P 1'
#
loop_
_entity.id
_entity.type
_entity.pdbx_description
1 polymer ?
#
loop_
_entity_poly.entity_id
_entity_poly.type
_entity_poly.pdbx_seq_one_letter_code
_entity_poly.pdbx_strand_id
1 'polypeptide(L)'
;MLMQQIQLLHNKWEGIGIQIPQKHFGLICARSGLAINGIQVLGGVIDADYQGEIKVILLNSSDADLLIQAKDCIAQIIIMPVYHGPINKGNLPTVLTIRGDKSFGATGIQSGANICIQHPNKQPELAEVIAAGKDNVVLVIRPDQH
;
A
#
# COMPACT_ATOMS: atom_id res chain seq x y z
N MET A 1 6.40 31.32 -8.60
CA MET A 1 5.90 29.96 -8.35
C MET A 1 6.75 29.02 -9.19
N LEU A 2 7.84 28.48 -8.62
CA LEU A 2 8.77 27.61 -9.35
C LEU A 2 8.11 26.24 -9.58
N MET A 3 7.93 25.85 -10.85
CA MET A 3 7.60 24.47 -11.21
C MET A 3 8.76 23.58 -10.81
N GLN A 4 8.53 22.63 -9.90
CA GLN A 4 9.52 21.60 -9.59
C GLN A 4 9.35 20.46 -10.59
N GLN A 5 10.32 20.33 -11.50
CA GLN A 5 10.35 19.31 -12.53
C GLN A 5 11.08 18.08 -12.00
N ILE A 6 10.45 16.90 -12.06
CA ILE A 6 11.08 15.61 -11.72
C ILE A 6 12.02 15.24 -12.86
N GLN A 7 13.27 14.90 -12.53
CA GLN A 7 14.28 14.48 -13.51
C GLN A 7 14.65 13.01 -13.29
N LEU A 8 14.56 12.22 -14.37
CA LEU A 8 15.09 10.85 -14.42
C LEU A 8 16.55 10.90 -14.87
N LEU A 9 17.42 10.19 -14.17
CA LEU A 9 18.84 10.07 -14.50
C LEU A 9 19.09 8.66 -15.07
N HIS A 10 19.63 8.58 -16.30
CA HIS A 10 20.02 7.32 -16.92
C HIS A 10 21.55 7.20 -16.95
N ASN A 11 22.07 6.07 -16.46
CA ASN A 11 23.47 5.70 -16.66
C ASN A 11 23.58 4.62 -17.75
N LYS A 12 24.70 4.65 -18.47
CA LYS A 12 25.01 3.78 -19.61
C LYS A 12 25.02 2.33 -19.09
N TRP A 13 23.95 1.59 -19.41
CA TRP A 13 23.63 0.24 -18.90
C TRP A 13 23.25 0.28 -17.40
N GLU A 14 22.19 -0.41 -16.97
CA GLU A 14 21.86 -0.68 -15.54
C GLU A 14 21.19 0.45 -14.71
N GLY A 15 19.88 0.32 -14.44
CA GLY A 15 19.17 1.05 -13.37
C GLY A 15 18.54 2.41 -13.68
N ILE A 16 17.62 2.86 -12.81
CA ILE A 16 17.01 4.21 -12.84
C ILE A 16 17.27 4.91 -11.51
N GLY A 17 17.77 6.15 -11.56
CA GLY A 17 17.78 7.08 -10.42
C GLY A 17 16.72 8.17 -10.59
N ILE A 18 16.26 8.75 -9.47
CA ILE A 18 15.28 9.83 -9.46
C ILE A 18 15.71 10.93 -8.49
N GLN A 19 15.65 12.19 -8.94
CA GLN A 19 15.75 13.34 -8.03
C GLN A 19 14.35 13.71 -7.55
N ILE A 20 14.07 13.46 -6.26
CA ILE A 20 12.80 13.83 -5.64
C ILE A 20 12.89 15.25 -5.09
N PRO A 21 11.84 16.07 -5.27
CA PRO A 21 11.66 17.34 -4.57
C PRO A 21 12.00 17.30 -3.08
N GLN A 22 12.70 18.33 -2.61
CA GLN A 22 12.86 18.54 -1.17
C GLN A 22 11.48 18.63 -0.50
N LYS A 23 11.39 18.15 0.75
CA LYS A 23 10.13 18.04 1.51
C LYS A 23 9.13 17.01 0.99
N HIS A 24 9.58 16.09 0.14
CA HIS A 24 8.79 14.98 -0.36
C HIS A 24 9.56 13.66 -0.16
N PHE A 25 8.86 12.56 -0.29
CA PHE A 25 9.46 11.23 -0.45
C PHE A 25 8.76 10.50 -1.58
N GLY A 26 9.42 9.48 -2.13
CA GLY A 26 8.83 8.56 -3.09
C GLY A 26 8.33 7.32 -2.38
N LEU A 27 7.12 6.88 -2.70
CA LEU A 27 6.57 5.61 -2.22
C LEU A 27 6.41 4.66 -3.41
N ILE A 28 7.19 3.58 -3.41
CA ILE A 28 7.03 2.47 -4.34
C ILE A 28 5.87 1.61 -3.86
N CYS A 29 4.87 1.42 -4.73
CA CYS A 29 3.70 0.59 -4.50
C CYS A 29 3.61 -0.51 -5.54
N ALA A 30 3.00 -1.64 -5.17
CA ALA A 30 2.60 -2.65 -6.14
C ALA A 30 1.54 -2.09 -7.10
N ARG A 31 1.49 -2.64 -8.31
CA ARG A 31 0.36 -2.40 -9.23
C ARG A 31 -0.79 -3.32 -8.84
N SER A 32 -2.04 -2.87 -9.00
CA SER A 32 -3.23 -3.63 -8.58
C SER A 32 -3.28 -5.04 -9.16
N GLY A 33 -2.96 -5.21 -10.45
CA GLY A 33 -2.92 -6.53 -11.09
C GLY A 33 -1.87 -7.48 -10.49
N LEU A 34 -0.73 -6.96 -10.06
CA LEU A 34 0.29 -7.75 -9.37
C LEU A 34 -0.13 -8.05 -7.92
N ALA A 35 -0.73 -7.08 -7.24
CA ALA A 35 -1.25 -7.26 -5.89
C ALA A 35 -2.34 -8.34 -5.79
N ILE A 36 -3.25 -8.41 -6.76
CA ILE A 36 -4.27 -9.46 -6.86
C ILE A 36 -3.64 -10.85 -6.99
N ASN A 37 -2.48 -10.95 -7.64
CA ASN A 37 -1.72 -12.19 -7.79
C ASN A 37 -0.79 -12.48 -6.59
N GLY A 38 -0.98 -11.82 -5.45
CA GLY A 38 -0.17 -12.04 -4.24
C GLY A 38 1.20 -11.38 -4.28
N ILE A 39 1.45 -10.45 -5.21
CA ILE A 39 2.74 -9.74 -5.28
C ILE A 39 2.66 -8.44 -4.48
N GLN A 40 3.54 -8.31 -3.50
CA GLN A 40 3.63 -7.15 -2.62
C GLN A 40 4.95 -6.43 -2.85
N VAL A 41 4.95 -5.11 -2.67
CA VAL A 41 6.19 -4.34 -2.54
C VAL A 41 6.53 -4.25 -1.05
N LEU A 42 7.74 -4.63 -0.68
CA LEU A 42 8.27 -4.45 0.66
C LEU A 42 9.12 -3.18 0.74
N GLY A 43 9.03 -2.47 1.86
CA GLY A 43 9.67 -1.17 2.02
C GLY A 43 9.05 -0.15 1.05
N GLY A 44 9.88 0.44 0.20
CA GLY A 44 9.44 1.32 -0.88
C GLY A 44 9.50 2.81 -0.58
N VAL A 45 9.99 3.23 0.59
CA VAL A 45 10.30 4.65 0.85
C VAL A 45 11.62 5.00 0.14
N ILE A 46 11.58 6.01 -0.72
CA ILE A 46 12.73 6.64 -1.36
C ILE A 46 12.87 8.05 -0.80
N ASP A 47 13.94 8.31 -0.06
CA ASP A 47 14.23 9.61 0.50
C ASP A 47 14.60 10.65 -0.58
N ALA A 48 14.37 11.93 -0.31
CA ALA A 48 14.61 13.00 -1.29
C ALA A 48 16.10 13.20 -1.64
N ASP A 49 16.99 12.78 -0.76
CA ASP A 49 18.44 12.84 -0.91
C ASP A 49 19.06 11.51 -1.38
N TYR A 50 18.24 10.50 -1.67
CA TYR A 50 18.72 9.25 -2.25
C TYR A 50 19.15 9.46 -3.72
N GLN A 51 20.41 9.16 -4.01
CA GLN A 51 21.03 9.31 -5.34
C GLN A 51 21.40 7.97 -6.00
N GLY A 52 21.05 6.86 -5.35
CA GLY A 52 21.34 5.52 -5.86
C GLY A 52 20.35 5.06 -6.92
N GLU A 53 20.58 3.85 -7.41
CA GLU A 53 19.64 3.13 -8.25
C GLU A 53 18.39 2.72 -7.46
N ILE A 54 17.21 3.02 -8.00
CA ILE A 54 15.94 2.58 -7.43
C ILE A 54 15.80 1.06 -7.59
N LYS A 55 15.61 0.37 -6.46
CA LYS A 55 15.34 -1.07 -6.42
C LYS A 55 13.93 -1.31 -5.91
N VAL A 56 13.24 -2.27 -6.54
CA VAL A 56 11.91 -2.72 -6.13
C VAL A 56 12.07 -4.06 -5.43
N ILE A 57 11.70 -4.13 -4.15
CA ILE A 57 11.72 -5.37 -3.39
C ILE A 57 10.32 -5.98 -3.50
N LEU A 58 10.22 -7.11 -4.20
CA LEU A 58 8.97 -7.85 -4.38
C LEU A 58 8.93 -9.05 -3.45
N LEU A 59 7.80 -9.23 -2.77
CA LEU A 59 7.43 -10.46 -2.09
C LEU A 59 6.33 -11.13 -2.90
N ASN A 60 6.55 -12.37 -3.31
CA ASN A 60 5.50 -13.22 -3.86
C ASN A 60 4.93 -14.09 -2.74
N SER A 61 3.68 -13.85 -2.36
CA SER A 61 2.95 -14.64 -1.35
C SER A 61 1.99 -15.66 -1.97
N SER A 62 2.11 -15.95 -3.26
CA SER A 62 1.33 -16.97 -3.95
C SER A 62 2.12 -18.27 -4.10
N ASP A 63 1.43 -19.36 -4.44
CA ASP A 63 2.05 -20.65 -4.75
C ASP A 63 2.52 -20.77 -6.22
N ALA A 64 2.40 -19.70 -7.00
CA ALA A 64 2.79 -19.66 -8.41
C ALA A 64 4.04 -18.79 -8.60
N ASP A 65 4.94 -19.21 -9.48
CA ASP A 65 6.12 -18.42 -9.84
C ASP A 65 5.72 -17.12 -10.55
N LEU A 66 6.40 -16.02 -10.21
CA LEU A 66 6.29 -14.76 -10.93
C LEU A 66 7.45 -14.66 -11.94
N LEU A 67 7.15 -14.81 -13.22
CA LEU A 67 8.10 -14.53 -14.29
C LEU A 67 8.11 -13.03 -14.60
N ILE A 68 9.25 -12.38 -14.36
CA ILE A 68 9.46 -10.95 -14.70
C ILE A 68 10.45 -10.88 -15.86
N GLN A 69 10.07 -10.16 -16.91
CA GLN A 69 10.93 -9.88 -18.05
C GLN A 69 11.43 -8.44 -18.00
N ALA A 70 12.53 -8.19 -18.70
CA ALA A 70 13.05 -6.83 -18.84
C ALA A 70 11.95 -5.92 -19.45
N LYS A 71 11.77 -4.74 -18.84
CA LYS A 71 10.75 -3.73 -19.19
C LYS A 71 9.32 -4.03 -18.71
N ASP A 72 9.10 -5.10 -17.96
CA ASP A 72 7.81 -5.27 -17.28
C ASP A 72 7.59 -4.16 -16.25
N CYS A 73 6.39 -3.61 -16.25
CA CYS A 73 5.98 -2.63 -15.24
C CYS A 73 5.63 -3.37 -13.94
N ILE A 74 6.60 -3.48 -13.02
CA ILE A 74 6.48 -4.27 -11.79
C ILE A 74 6.03 -3.49 -10.55
N ALA A 75 6.09 -2.16 -10.61
CA ALA A 75 5.70 -1.28 -9.52
C ALA A 75 5.31 0.10 -10.07
N GLN A 76 4.91 0.99 -9.17
CA GLN A 76 4.65 2.41 -9.44
C GLN A 76 5.22 3.24 -8.29
N ILE A 77 5.58 4.49 -8.57
CA ILE A 77 6.08 5.43 -7.55
C ILE A 77 5.08 6.57 -7.36
N ILE A 78 4.78 6.91 -6.11
CA ILE A 78 3.94 8.05 -5.73
C ILE A 78 4.83 9.05 -5.01
N ILE A 79 4.87 10.30 -5.46
CA ILE A 79 5.63 11.37 -4.78
C ILE A 79 4.69 12.07 -3.81
N MET A 80 5.03 12.05 -2.53
CA MET A 80 4.19 12.56 -1.44
C MET A 80 4.92 13.64 -0.65
N PRO A 81 4.25 14.76 -0.28
CA PRO A 81 4.81 15.72 0.65
C PRO A 81 4.93 15.10 2.05
N VAL A 82 5.94 15.50 2.80
CA VAL A 82 6.16 15.05 4.19
C VAL A 82 6.51 16.22 5.10
N TYR A 83 6.16 16.10 6.37
CA TYR A 83 6.50 17.07 7.38
C TYR A 83 7.98 16.94 7.78
N HIS A 84 8.72 18.05 7.72
CA HIS A 84 10.16 18.13 8.06
C HIS A 84 10.45 18.99 9.30
N GLY A 85 9.43 19.37 10.08
CA GLY A 85 9.64 20.18 11.27
C GLY A 85 10.13 19.36 12.49
N PRO A 86 10.60 20.03 13.55
CA PRO A 86 11.06 19.34 14.76
C PRO A 86 9.90 18.61 15.45
N ILE A 87 10.18 17.41 15.94
CA ILE A 87 9.25 16.66 16.79
C ILE A 87 9.51 17.06 18.24
N ASN A 88 8.53 17.69 18.87
CA ASN A 88 8.60 18.07 20.29
C ASN A 88 7.90 17.01 21.14
N LYS A 89 8.45 16.70 22.32
CA LYS A 89 7.75 15.88 23.31
C LYS A 89 6.55 16.67 23.85
N GLY A 90 5.35 16.15 23.60
CA GLY A 90 4.09 16.74 24.06
C GLY A 90 3.52 16.08 25.31
N ASN A 91 2.54 16.74 25.92
CA ASN A 91 1.64 16.12 26.90
C ASN A 91 0.60 15.24 26.19
N LEU A 92 -0.15 14.46 26.95
CA LEU A 92 -1.29 13.70 26.41
C LEU A 92 -2.27 14.63 25.67
N PRO A 93 -2.95 14.13 24.61
CA PRO A 93 -3.91 14.93 23.86
C PRO A 93 -4.99 15.50 24.78
N THR A 94 -5.18 16.82 24.75
CA THR A 94 -6.24 17.50 25.51
C THR A 94 -7.57 17.53 24.75
N VAL A 95 -7.53 17.28 23.44
CA VAL A 95 -8.71 17.20 22.57
C VAL A 95 -8.97 15.74 22.24
N LEU A 96 -10.10 15.22 22.72
CA LEU A 96 -10.54 13.87 22.40
C LEU A 96 -11.20 13.86 21.02
N THR A 97 -10.82 12.90 20.17
CA THR A 97 -11.46 12.69 18.88
C THR A 97 -12.61 11.68 19.02
N ILE A 98 -13.54 11.67 18.05
CA ILE A 98 -14.61 10.64 17.99
C ILE A 98 -14.01 9.22 17.97
N ARG A 99 -12.81 9.06 17.39
CA ARG A 99 -12.07 7.79 17.40
C ARG A 99 -11.50 7.47 18.79
N GLY A 100 -10.97 8.45 19.51
CA GLY A 100 -10.34 8.26 20.82
C GLY A 100 -9.21 7.22 20.76
N ASP A 101 -9.14 6.35 21.76
CA ASP A 101 -8.11 5.28 21.88
C ASP A 101 -8.51 3.98 21.16
N LYS A 102 -9.58 4.01 20.35
CA LYS A 102 -10.08 2.84 19.64
C LYS A 102 -9.13 2.43 18.51
N SER A 103 -8.70 1.16 18.50
CA SER A 103 -7.78 0.56 17.53
C SER A 103 -8.33 -0.78 17.00
N PHE A 104 -7.71 -1.35 15.95
CA PHE A 104 -8.02 -2.70 15.41
C PHE A 104 -9.49 -3.00 15.10
N GLY A 105 -10.06 -2.38 14.05
CA GLY A 105 -11.42 -2.72 13.59
C GLY A 105 -12.55 -2.08 14.39
N ALA A 106 -12.25 -1.16 15.32
CA ALA A 106 -13.24 -0.51 16.17
C ALA A 106 -14.29 0.36 15.44
N THR A 107 -14.16 0.57 14.12
CA THR A 107 -15.18 1.22 13.29
C THR A 107 -16.17 0.25 12.65
N GLY A 108 -16.03 -1.06 12.89
CA GLY A 108 -16.94 -2.09 12.40
C GLY A 108 -16.94 -2.21 10.87
N ILE A 109 -16.80 -3.42 10.36
CA ILE A 109 -17.14 -3.68 8.96
C ILE A 109 -18.65 -3.41 8.85
N GLN A 110 -19.04 -2.44 8.01
CA GLN A 110 -20.45 -2.09 7.83
C GLN A 110 -21.18 -3.25 7.14
N SER A 111 -22.35 -3.61 7.67
CA SER A 111 -23.28 -4.51 6.98
C SER A 111 -23.58 -3.95 5.58
N GLY A 112 -23.51 -4.78 4.54
CA GLY A 112 -23.68 -4.40 3.14
C GLY A 112 -22.39 -4.05 2.39
N ALA A 113 -21.21 -4.18 3.02
CA ALA A 113 -19.94 -4.06 2.31
C ALA A 113 -19.70 -5.29 1.41
N ASN A 114 -19.40 -5.04 0.13
CA ASN A 114 -18.87 -6.06 -0.76
C ASN A 114 -17.43 -6.36 -0.36
N ILE A 115 -17.16 -7.61 -0.04
CA ILE A 115 -15.81 -8.08 0.28
C ILE A 115 -15.42 -9.21 -0.68
N CYS A 116 -14.14 -9.31 -0.98
CA CYS A 116 -13.58 -10.49 -1.65
C CYS A 116 -13.05 -11.43 -0.57
N ILE A 117 -13.55 -12.66 -0.56
CA ILE A 117 -13.05 -13.71 0.33
C ILE A 117 -12.00 -14.50 -0.44
N GLN A 118 -10.76 -14.44 0.04
CA GLN A 118 -9.67 -15.24 -0.50
C GLN A 118 -9.49 -16.49 0.36
N HIS A 119 -9.78 -17.66 -0.21
CA HIS A 119 -9.38 -18.93 0.39
C HIS A 119 -7.96 -19.29 -0.07
N PRO A 120 -7.15 -19.93 0.79
CA PRO A 120 -5.95 -20.61 0.33
C PRO A 120 -6.35 -21.61 -0.77
N ASN A 121 -5.78 -21.47 -1.96
CA ASN A 121 -6.00 -22.35 -3.12
C ASN A 121 -7.35 -22.24 -3.86
N LYS A 122 -8.09 -21.12 -3.76
CA LYS A 122 -9.25 -20.86 -4.63
C LYS A 122 -9.21 -19.47 -5.23
N GLN A 123 -9.92 -19.30 -6.35
CA GLN A 123 -10.17 -17.98 -6.92
C GLN A 123 -10.97 -17.12 -5.91
N PRO A 124 -10.64 -15.82 -5.76
CA PRO A 124 -11.38 -14.93 -4.88
C PRO A 124 -12.85 -14.87 -5.31
N GLU A 125 -13.74 -14.97 -4.33
CA GLU A 125 -15.18 -14.91 -4.54
C GLU A 125 -15.78 -13.66 -3.88
N LEU A 126 -16.80 -13.09 -4.52
CA LEU A 126 -17.53 -11.93 -3.99
C LEU A 126 -18.49 -12.40 -2.90
N ALA A 127 -18.48 -11.72 -1.76
CA ALA A 127 -19.41 -11.98 -0.68
C ALA A 127 -19.91 -10.66 -0.06
N GLU A 128 -21.09 -10.74 0.55
CA GLU A 128 -21.68 -9.62 1.25
C GLU A 128 -21.56 -9.82 2.76
N VAL A 129 -21.12 -8.79 3.46
CA VAL A 129 -21.09 -8.79 4.93
C VAL A 129 -22.50 -8.54 5.46
N ILE A 130 -23.07 -9.53 6.13
CA ILE A 130 -24.43 -9.44 6.68
C ILE A 130 -24.48 -9.13 8.17
N ALA A 131 -23.38 -9.37 8.90
CA ALA A 131 -23.24 -8.98 10.30
C ALA A 131 -21.77 -8.99 10.74
N ALA A 132 -21.42 -8.08 11.67
CA ALA A 132 -20.14 -8.06 12.35
C ALA A 132 -20.35 -8.27 13.87
N GLY A 133 -19.76 -9.34 14.42
CA GLY A 133 -19.80 -9.67 15.85
C GLY A 133 -18.70 -8.98 16.66
N LYS A 134 -18.85 -8.98 17.98
CA LYS A 134 -17.96 -8.30 18.95
C LYS A 134 -16.50 -8.78 18.92
N ASP A 135 -16.25 -9.99 18.39
CA ASP A 135 -14.95 -10.65 18.39
C ASP A 135 -14.29 -10.70 16.99
N ASN A 136 -14.58 -9.73 16.11
CA ASN A 136 -14.15 -9.72 14.69
C ASN A 136 -14.65 -10.92 13.87
N VAL A 137 -15.67 -11.63 14.34
CA VAL A 137 -16.36 -12.66 13.57
C VAL A 137 -17.30 -11.96 12.59
N VAL A 138 -17.07 -12.16 11.29
CA VAL A 138 -17.90 -11.63 10.22
C VAL A 138 -18.75 -12.76 9.65
N LEU A 139 -20.06 -12.58 9.62
CA LEU A 139 -20.95 -13.46 8.86
C LEU A 139 -21.06 -12.93 7.44
N VAL A 140 -20.86 -13.82 6.48
CA VAL A 140 -20.83 -13.53 5.05
C VAL A 140 -21.84 -14.41 4.35
N ILE A 141 -22.66 -13.83 3.47
CA ILE A 141 -23.49 -14.61 2.54
C ILE A 141 -22.79 -14.66 1.21
N ARG A 142 -22.73 -15.86 0.63
CA ARG A 142 -22.25 -16.06 -0.73
C ARG A 142 -23.44 -16.03 -1.69
N PRO A 143 -23.30 -15.42 -2.88
CA PRO A 143 -24.40 -15.33 -3.86
C PRO A 143 -24.96 -16.69 -4.32
N ASP A 144 -24.22 -17.78 -4.14
CA ASP A 144 -24.56 -19.15 -4.56
C ASP A 144 -25.23 -20.00 -3.47
N GLN A 145 -25.41 -19.47 -2.25
CA GLN A 145 -26.00 -20.17 -1.10
C GLN A 145 -27.39 -19.60 -0.79
N HIS A 146 -28.36 -19.83 -1.67
CA HIS A 146 -29.79 -19.59 -1.43
C HIS A 146 -30.55 -20.90 -1.22
#